data_AF-X0YII1-F1
#
_entry.id   AF-X0YII1-F1
#
_cell.length_a   1.000
_cell.length_b   1.000
_cell.length_c   1.000
_cell.angle_alpha   90.00
_cell.angle_beta   90.00
_cell.angle_gamma   90.00
#
_symmetry.space_group_name_H-M   'P 1'
#
loop_
_entity.id
_entity.type
_entity.pdbx_description
1 polymer ?
#
loop_
_entity_poly.entity_id
_entity_poly.type
_entity_poly.pdbx_seq_one_letter_code
_entity_poly.pdbx_strand_id
1 'polypeptide(L)'
;MKTKNNIIVVGGNKIATEIKELDIFKLRYWRENPRVDSIIKERFPSGNATEANIEQELWALDSVKELYQDIKQNKGLIDEILVKDNSVLEGNSRLCSYRFLHKKATTNDEKCALPIVL
;
A
#
# COMPACT_ATOMS: atom_id res chain seq x y z
N MET A 1 16.50 -11.60 -15.95
CA MET A 1 15.61 -11.79 -14.79
C MET A 1 14.54 -12.79 -15.20
N LYS A 2 14.36 -13.91 -14.48
CA LYS A 2 13.31 -14.89 -14.82
C LYS A 2 11.98 -14.35 -14.29
N THR A 3 11.09 -13.95 -15.17
CA THR A 3 9.70 -13.61 -14.82
C THR A 3 9.03 -14.89 -14.32
N LYS A 4 8.82 -15.00 -13.00
CA LYS A 4 7.96 -16.04 -12.45
C LYS A 4 6.53 -15.56 -12.73
N ASN A 5 5.82 -16.24 -13.61
CA ASN A 5 4.40 -15.98 -13.81
C ASN A 5 3.68 -16.40 -12.53
N ASN A 6 3.29 -15.42 -11.72
CA ASN A 6 2.45 -15.65 -10.56
C ASN A 6 0.99 -15.66 -11.03
N ILE A 7 0.17 -16.50 -10.42
CA ILE A 7 -1.26 -16.56 -10.71
C ILE A 7 -1.97 -16.29 -9.40
N ILE A 8 -2.78 -15.24 -9.37
CA ILE A 8 -3.72 -15.01 -8.27
C ILE A 8 -5.12 -15.47 -8.70
N VAL A 9 -5.94 -15.86 -7.74
CA VAL A 9 -7.33 -16.26 -7.99
C VAL A 9 -8.26 -15.21 -7.38
N VAL A 10 -9.01 -14.50 -8.23
CA VAL A 10 -9.98 -13.48 -7.81
C VAL A 10 -11.35 -13.86 -8.34
N GLY A 11 -12.31 -14.09 -7.44
CA GLY A 11 -13.66 -14.52 -7.81
C GLY A 11 -13.69 -15.81 -8.64
N GLY A 12 -12.74 -16.73 -8.40
CA GLY A 12 -12.59 -17.98 -9.15
C GLY A 12 -11.83 -17.85 -10.48
N ASN A 13 -11.47 -16.64 -10.91
CA ASN A 13 -10.71 -16.41 -12.13
C ASN A 13 -9.22 -16.40 -11.85
N LYS A 14 -8.45 -17.15 -12.64
CA LYS A 14 -6.98 -17.13 -12.64
C LYS A 14 -6.48 -15.90 -13.39
N ILE A 15 -5.79 -15.02 -12.70
CA ILE A 15 -5.22 -13.80 -13.25
C ILE A 15 -3.70 -13.92 -13.21
N ALA A 16 -3.06 -13.78 -14.36
CA ALA A 16 -1.61 -13.73 -14.45
C ALA A 16 -1.10 -12.42 -13.87
N THR A 17 -0.10 -12.53 -13.01
CA THR A 17 0.58 -11.42 -12.35
C THR A 17 2.08 -11.54 -12.53
N GLU A 18 2.76 -10.41 -12.38
CA GLU A 18 4.20 -10.32 -12.41
C GLU A 18 4.69 -9.56 -11.19
N ILE A 19 5.89 -9.94 -10.75
CA ILE A 19 6.59 -9.33 -9.63
C ILE A 19 7.44 -8.16 -10.13
N LYS A 20 7.31 -6.97 -9.53
CA LYS A 20 7.98 -5.74 -9.99
C LYS A 20 8.31 -4.78 -8.85
N GLU A 21 9.40 -4.03 -9.02
CA GLU A 21 9.67 -2.88 -8.15
C GLU A 21 8.94 -1.64 -8.67
N LEU A 22 8.12 -1.01 -7.84
CA LEU A 22 7.40 0.22 -8.16
C LEU A 22 7.72 1.34 -7.16
N ASP A 23 7.67 2.58 -7.65
CA ASP A 23 7.77 3.77 -6.81
C ASP A 23 6.46 3.98 -6.04
N ILE A 24 6.51 3.84 -4.71
CA ILE A 24 5.34 3.99 -3.83
C ILE A 24 4.66 5.33 -3.93
N PHE A 25 5.37 6.39 -4.30
CA PHE A 25 4.79 7.72 -4.39
C PHE A 25 4.03 7.93 -5.71
N LYS A 26 4.17 7.02 -6.67
CA LYS A 26 3.36 6.98 -7.91
C LYS A 26 2.09 6.16 -7.77
N LEU A 27 1.99 5.31 -6.74
CA LEU A 27 0.80 4.51 -6.47
C LEU A 27 -0.36 5.36 -5.91
N ARG A 28 -1.59 4.89 -6.09
CA ARG A 28 -2.82 5.54 -5.63
C ARG A 28 -3.66 4.61 -4.79
N TYR A 29 -4.34 5.15 -3.79
CA TYR A 29 -5.32 4.41 -3.03
C TYR A 29 -6.52 4.06 -3.92
N TRP A 30 -6.93 2.79 -3.93
CA TRP A 30 -8.12 2.41 -4.66
C TRP A 30 -9.36 2.79 -3.85
N ARG A 31 -10.09 3.79 -4.32
CA ARG A 31 -11.23 4.36 -3.61
C ARG A 31 -12.40 3.40 -3.41
N GLU A 32 -12.54 2.38 -4.27
CA GLU A 32 -13.59 1.37 -4.16
C GLU A 32 -13.19 0.22 -3.22
N ASN A 33 -11.95 0.18 -2.74
CA ASN A 33 -11.56 -0.78 -1.71
C ASN A 33 -12.45 -0.54 -0.46
N PRO A 34 -13.12 -1.57 0.10
CA PRO A 34 -14.11 -1.36 1.17
C PRO A 34 -13.59 -0.57 2.38
N ARG A 35 -12.30 -0.72 2.72
CA ARG A 35 -11.68 0.02 3.82
C ARG A 35 -11.49 1.49 3.47
N VAL A 36 -11.03 1.78 2.25
CA VAL A 36 -10.82 3.17 1.78
C VAL A 36 -12.17 3.86 1.57
N ASP A 37 -13.12 3.17 0.95
CA ASP A 37 -14.49 3.66 0.71
C ASP A 37 -15.19 4.04 2.03
N SER A 38 -15.07 3.18 3.06
CA SER A 38 -15.62 3.48 4.40
C SER A 38 -15.05 4.76 4.98
N ILE A 39 -13.72 4.96 4.89
CA ILE A 39 -13.06 6.18 5.36
C ILE A 39 -13.58 7.40 4.60
N ILE A 40 -13.66 7.31 3.27
CA ILE A 40 -14.13 8.42 2.43
C ILE A 40 -15.57 8.79 2.82
N LYS A 41 -16.47 7.82 2.93
CA LYS A 41 -17.88 8.06 3.30
C LYS A 41 -18.03 8.65 4.70
N GLU A 42 -17.25 8.20 5.66
CA GLU A 42 -17.35 8.63 7.06
C GLU A 42 -16.70 10.00 7.31
N ARG A 43 -15.56 10.28 6.70
CA ARG A 43 -14.74 11.48 6.98
C ARG A 43 -14.89 12.58 5.93
N PHE A 44 -15.28 12.22 4.70
CA PHE A 44 -15.39 13.13 3.56
C PHE A 44 -16.71 12.91 2.82
N PRO A 45 -17.86 13.21 3.44
CA PRO A 45 -19.18 12.89 2.91
C PRO A 45 -19.51 13.55 1.57
N SER A 46 -18.81 14.63 1.20
CA SER A 46 -18.90 15.27 -0.13
C SER A 46 -18.10 14.54 -1.23
N GLY A 47 -17.38 13.46 -0.89
CA GLY A 47 -16.59 12.66 -1.83
C GLY A 47 -15.30 13.34 -2.31
N ASN A 48 -14.90 14.46 -1.71
CA ASN A 48 -13.77 15.28 -2.14
C ASN A 48 -12.42 14.89 -1.49
N ALA A 49 -12.32 13.69 -0.91
CA ALA A 49 -11.12 13.22 -0.23
C ALA A 49 -9.90 13.18 -1.19
N THR A 50 -8.83 13.90 -0.83
CA THR A 50 -7.56 13.81 -1.56
C THR A 50 -6.77 12.56 -1.16
N GLU A 51 -5.75 12.17 -1.94
CA GLU A 51 -4.84 11.07 -1.58
C GLU A 51 -4.17 11.30 -0.22
N ALA A 52 -3.79 12.54 0.08
CA ALA A 52 -3.18 12.90 1.36
C ALA A 52 -4.18 12.75 2.52
N ASN A 53 -5.45 13.10 2.31
CA ASN A 53 -6.48 12.91 3.32
C ASN A 53 -6.72 11.42 3.60
N ILE A 54 -6.83 10.61 2.56
CA ILE A 54 -6.99 9.15 2.68
C ILE A 54 -5.80 8.54 3.44
N GLU A 55 -4.57 8.96 3.10
CA GLU A 55 -3.35 8.50 3.77
C GLU A 55 -3.34 8.84 5.26
N GLN A 56 -3.75 10.06 5.62
CA GLN A 56 -3.82 10.50 7.02
C GLN A 56 -4.86 9.71 7.83
N GLU A 57 -6.05 9.51 7.28
CA GLU A 57 -7.10 8.72 7.95
C GLU A 57 -6.71 7.25 8.06
N LEU A 58 -6.09 6.66 7.03
CA LEU A 58 -5.56 5.30 7.11
C LEU A 58 -4.49 5.20 8.21
N TRP A 59 -3.57 6.15 8.28
CA TRP A 59 -2.52 6.18 9.29
C TRP A 59 -3.06 6.33 10.72
N ALA A 60 -4.19 7.02 10.89
CA ALA A 60 -4.81 7.19 12.20
C ALA A 60 -5.26 5.85 12.83
N LEU A 61 -5.54 4.83 12.01
CA LEU A 61 -6.00 3.52 12.44
C LEU A 61 -4.87 2.72 13.12
N ASP A 62 -5.14 2.19 14.31
CA ASP A 62 -4.12 1.45 15.09
C ASP A 62 -3.59 0.22 14.36
N SER A 63 -4.47 -0.53 13.70
CA SER A 63 -4.07 -1.65 12.81
C SER A 63 -3.05 -1.27 11.72
N VAL A 64 -3.02 -0.02 11.25
CA VAL A 64 -2.03 0.45 10.26
C VAL A 64 -0.70 0.81 10.94
N LYS A 65 -0.75 1.31 12.18
CA LYS A 65 0.45 1.56 13.00
C LYS A 65 1.10 0.25 13.46
N GLU A 66 0.30 -0.77 13.79
CA GLU A 66 0.77 -2.13 14.08
C GLU A 66 1.50 -2.70 12.87
N LEU A 67 0.87 -2.65 11.70
CA LEU A 67 1.47 -3.07 10.43
C LEU A 67 2.77 -2.32 10.12
N TYR A 68 2.86 -1.03 10.47
CA TYR A 68 4.12 -0.28 10.36
C TYR A 68 5.23 -0.87 11.24
N GLN A 69 4.92 -1.27 12.48
CA GLN A 69 5.91 -1.91 13.36
C GLN A 69 6.31 -3.28 12.81
N ASP A 70 5.35 -4.05 12.29
CA ASP A 70 5.62 -5.37 11.71
C ASP A 70 6.55 -5.25 10.50
N ILE A 71 6.25 -4.36 9.56
CA ILE A 71 7.10 -4.10 8.38
C ILE A 71 8.51 -3.69 8.80
N LYS A 72 8.61 -2.81 9.81
CA LYS A 72 9.90 -2.36 10.34
C LYS A 72 10.70 -3.51 10.96
N GLN A 73 10.07 -4.36 11.76
CA GLN A 73 10.70 -5.51 12.41
C GLN A 73 11.17 -6.56 11.39
N ASN A 74 10.35 -6.80 10.36
CA ASN A 74 10.65 -7.73 9.27
C ASN A 74 11.64 -7.15 8.23
N LYS A 75 12.04 -5.89 8.37
CA LYS A 75 12.92 -5.17 7.44
C LYS A 75 12.36 -5.14 6.00
N GLY A 76 11.04 -5.17 5.85
CA GLY A 76 10.38 -5.25 4.56
C GLY A 76 8.92 -5.70 4.66
N LEU A 77 8.27 -5.78 3.50
CA LEU A 77 6.95 -6.39 3.38
C LEU A 77 7.09 -7.91 3.40
N ILE A 78 6.24 -8.60 4.17
CA ILE A 78 6.13 -10.06 4.09
C ILE A 78 5.35 -10.46 2.83
N ASP A 79 4.18 -9.83 2.66
CA ASP A 79 3.29 -10.06 1.52
C ASP A 79 3.30 -8.86 0.57
N GLU A 80 3.15 -9.12 -0.72
CA GLU A 80 3.21 -8.13 -1.79
C GLU A 80 1.92 -7.29 -1.93
N ILE A 81 2.04 -6.05 -2.42
CA ILE A 81 0.90 -5.16 -2.69
C ILE A 81 0.35 -5.46 -4.09
N LEU A 82 -0.95 -5.71 -4.23
CA LEU A 82 -1.55 -5.95 -5.54
C LEU A 82 -1.91 -4.63 -6.20
N VAL A 83 -1.31 -4.38 -7.37
CA VAL A 83 -1.43 -3.13 -8.12
C VAL A 83 -1.96 -3.38 -9.53
N LYS A 84 -2.86 -2.52 -9.99
CA LYS A 84 -3.29 -2.43 -11.40
C LYS A 84 -3.29 -0.96 -11.81
N ASP A 85 -2.59 -0.61 -12.90
CA ASP A 85 -2.54 0.76 -13.43
C ASP A 85 -2.17 1.83 -12.38
N ASN A 86 -1.22 1.51 -11.50
CA ASN A 86 -0.82 2.29 -10.32
C ASN A 86 -1.86 2.41 -9.20
N SER A 87 -3.05 1.84 -9.32
CA SER A 87 -4.02 1.74 -8.24
C SER A 87 -3.78 0.50 -7.38
N VAL A 88 -3.74 0.66 -6.07
CA VAL A 88 -3.57 -0.42 -5.11
C VAL A 88 -4.90 -1.12 -4.85
N LEU A 89 -5.09 -2.28 -5.49
CA LEU A 89 -6.29 -3.10 -5.32
C LEU A 89 -6.34 -3.73 -3.92
N GLU A 90 -5.21 -4.27 -3.47
CA GLU A 90 -5.04 -4.87 -2.16
C GLU A 90 -3.73 -4.42 -1.51
N GLY A 91 -3.75 -4.18 -0.20
CA GLY A 91 -2.59 -3.68 0.53
C GLY A 91 -2.55 -2.17 0.70
N ASN A 92 -3.69 -1.46 0.64
CA ASN A 92 -3.76 -0.01 0.90
C ASN A 92 -3.16 0.38 2.27
N SER A 93 -3.42 -0.40 3.31
CA SER A 93 -2.78 -0.23 4.63
C SER A 93 -1.26 -0.42 4.56
N ARG A 94 -0.78 -1.44 3.83
CA ARG A 94 0.65 -1.71 3.64
C ARG A 94 1.33 -0.55 2.91
N LEU A 95 0.73 -0.03 1.84
CA LEU A 95 1.21 1.16 1.14
C LEU A 95 1.35 2.35 2.11
N CYS A 96 0.31 2.61 2.91
CA CYS A 96 0.32 3.68 3.91
C CYS A 96 1.50 3.50 4.88
N SER A 97 1.57 2.37 5.59
CA SER A 97 2.64 2.08 6.55
C SER A 97 4.03 2.20 5.91
N TYR A 98 4.20 1.69 4.69
CA TYR A 98 5.47 1.73 3.97
C TYR A 98 5.90 3.14 3.58
N ARG A 99 4.97 3.98 3.12
CA ARG A 99 5.25 5.41 2.86
C ARG A 99 5.66 6.15 4.13
N PHE A 100 5.01 5.88 5.27
CA PHE A 100 5.39 6.47 6.55
C PHE A 100 6.79 6.02 6.98
N LEU A 101 7.13 4.74 6.78
CA LEU A 101 8.46 4.21 7.06
C LEU A 101 9.53 4.88 6.19
N HIS A 102 9.29 4.99 4.88
CA HIS A 102 10.20 5.66 3.96
C HIS A 102 10.39 7.13 4.33
N LYS A 103 9.30 7.88 4.58
CA LYS A 103 9.34 9.29 4.99
C LYS A 103 10.20 9.46 6.24
N LYS A 104 9.99 8.63 7.28
CA LYS A 104 10.79 8.71 8.52
C LYS A 104 12.26 8.39 8.32
N ALA A 105 12.58 7.39 7.50
CA ALA A 105 13.97 7.05 7.22
C ALA A 105 14.69 8.20 6.49
N THR A 106 14.03 8.83 5.52
CA THR A 106 14.60 10.01 4.83
C THR A 106 14.80 11.23 5.73
N THR A 107 14.07 11.36 6.85
CA THR A 107 14.27 12.46 7.82
C THR A 107 15.42 12.18 8.79
N ASN A 108 15.89 10.94 8.92
CA ASN A 108 16.85 10.51 9.94
C ASN A 108 18.27 10.17 9.39
N ASP A 109 18.64 10.63 8.20
CA ASP A 109 19.92 10.28 7.52
C ASP A 109 20.15 8.76 7.31
N GLU A 110 19.17 7.91 7.60
CA GLU A 110 19.18 6.48 7.26
C GLU A 110 18.53 6.30 5.89
N LYS A 111 19.36 6.09 4.85
CA LYS A 111 18.86 5.65 3.53
C LYS A 111 18.25 4.25 3.65
N CYS A 112 16.98 4.17 4.00
CA CYS A 112 16.18 2.97 3.75
C CYS A 112 15.91 2.88 2.24
N ALA A 113 16.89 2.37 1.50
CA ALA A 113 16.61 1.69 0.26
C ALA A 113 15.89 0.40 0.63
N LEU A 114 14.58 0.47 0.84
CA LEU A 114 13.76 -0.72 0.92
C LEU A 114 13.32 -1.02 -0.53
N PRO A 115 13.98 -1.96 -1.22
CA PRO A 115 13.47 -2.45 -2.50
C PRO A 115 12.11 -3.07 -2.23
N ILE A 116 11.10 -2.61 -2.97
CA ILE A 116 9.78 -3.22 -2.93
C ILE A 116 9.77 -4.30 -3.98
N VAL A 117 9.70 -5.53 -3.53
CA VAL A 117 9.37 -6.66 -4.40
C VAL A 117 7.85 -6.80 -4.33
N LEU A 118 7.13 -6.34 -5.36
CA LEU A 118 5.73 -6.73 -5.61
C LEU A 118 5.69 -8.07 -6.30
#